data_AF-A0A978VB16-F1
#
_entry.id   AF-A0A978VB16-F1
#
_cell.length_a   1.000
_cell.length_b   1.000
_cell.length_c   1.000
_cell.angle_alpha   90.00
_cell.angle_beta   90.00
_cell.angle_gamma   90.00
#
_symmetry.space_group_name_H-M   'P 1'
#
loop_
_entity.id
_entity.type
_entity.pdbx_description
1 polymer ?
#
loop_
_entity_poly.entity_id
_entity_poly.type
_entity_poly.pdbx_seq_one_letter_code
_entity_poly.pdbx_strand_id
1 'polypeptide(L)'
;MSSHKNVLKLLGCCLEFPLPILVYEDAENGPLNKWGSATTINGSNGSSTSSSLSWKMRLKVAKEIANALTYLHTAFSRPIIHRNINPQSVFLDKDHVAKLSDFSLSITIPEGQTHAEDAVIGTFGFVAPDYVLTRFVTEKADVYSFGRFMVILLIGLRKSTQDYNLRPETQLISGDHLITEIVDPEILEEGGGSISEEQQLQLQAFVELALRCVEVKGENRPRMIDVAKELQRIEKSTV
;
A
#
# COMPACT_ATOMS: atom_id res chain seq x y z
N MET A 1 -11.81 -15.73 2.89
CA MET A 1 -11.06 -14.47 2.79
C MET A 1 -11.92 -13.21 2.97
N SER A 2 -13.21 -13.23 2.60
CA SER A 2 -14.11 -12.06 2.53
C SER A 2 -14.64 -11.49 3.86
N SER A 3 -14.10 -11.88 5.01
CA SER A 3 -14.60 -11.44 6.32
C SER A 3 -13.79 -10.30 6.95
N HIS A 4 -12.59 -10.00 6.46
CA HIS A 4 -11.76 -8.95 7.03
C HIS A 4 -12.22 -7.57 6.55
N LYS A 5 -12.43 -6.63 7.46
CA LYS A 5 -12.97 -5.29 7.16
C LYS A 5 -12.14 -4.50 6.14
N ASN A 6 -10.82 -4.73 6.09
CA ASN A 6 -9.88 -4.06 5.18
C ASN A 6 -9.56 -4.87 3.91
N VAL A 7 -10.37 -5.88 3.59
CA VAL A 7 -10.30 -6.61 2.31
C VAL A 7 -11.60 -6.33 1.57
N LEU A 8 -11.51 -6.02 0.27
CA LEU A 8 -12.67 -5.78 -0.57
C LEU A 8 -13.48 -7.08 -0.71
N LYS A 9 -14.72 -7.05 -0.24
CA LYS A 9 -15.55 -8.26 -0.14
C LYS A 9 -16.00 -8.73 -1.53
N LEU A 10 -15.66 -9.97 -1.88
CA LEU A 10 -16.28 -10.68 -3.00
C LEU A 10 -17.71 -11.09 -2.61
N LEU A 11 -18.71 -10.62 -3.35
CA LEU A 11 -20.13 -10.93 -3.16
C LEU A 11 -20.55 -12.19 -3.93
N GLY A 12 -19.94 -12.42 -5.10
CA GLY A 12 -20.26 -13.58 -5.93
C GLY A 12 -19.45 -13.62 -7.22
N CYS A 13 -19.77 -14.59 -8.06
CA CYS A 13 -19.19 -14.71 -9.40
C CYS A 13 -20.24 -15.20 -10.40
N CYS A 14 -20.07 -14.85 -11.67
CA CYS A 14 -20.78 -15.41 -12.80
C CYS A 14 -19.82 -16.25 -13.63
N LEU A 15 -20.17 -17.53 -13.84
CA LEU A 15 -19.35 -18.52 -14.54
C LEU A 15 -19.86 -18.84 -15.95
N GLU A 16 -20.89 -18.14 -16.44
CA GLU A 16 -21.46 -18.35 -17.78
C GLU A 16 -20.57 -17.78 -18.89
N PHE A 17 -19.61 -16.93 -18.55
CA PHE A 17 -18.65 -16.33 -19.48
C PHE A 17 -17.37 -17.16 -19.58
N PRO A 18 -16.64 -17.11 -20.73
CA PRO A 18 -15.36 -17.81 -20.87
C PRO A 18 -14.30 -17.42 -19.83
N LEU A 19 -14.38 -16.18 -19.33
CA LEU A 19 -13.63 -15.71 -18.17
C LEU A 19 -14.63 -15.38 -17.06
N PRO A 20 -14.48 -15.96 -15.84
CA PRO A 20 -15.37 -15.67 -14.72
C PRO A 20 -15.47 -14.18 -14.42
N ILE A 21 -16.70 -13.67 -14.27
CA ILE A 21 -16.95 -12.30 -13.83
C ILE A 21 -17.12 -12.30 -12.32
N LEU A 22 -16.31 -11.50 -11.61
CA LEU A 22 -16.36 -11.39 -10.15
C LEU A 22 -17.13 -10.13 -9.75
N VAL A 23 -18.02 -10.27 -8.76
CA VAL A 23 -18.84 -9.16 -8.24
C VAL A 23 -18.39 -8.85 -6.82
N TYR A 24 -18.01 -7.60 -6.58
CA TYR A 24 -17.50 -7.12 -5.29
C TYR A 24 -18.49 -6.17 -4.61
N GLU A 25 -18.30 -5.95 -3.30
CA GLU A 25 -18.95 -4.84 -2.61
C GLU A 25 -18.55 -3.50 -3.24
N ASP A 26 -19.45 -2.53 -3.18
CA ASP A 26 -19.17 -1.21 -3.73
C ASP A 26 -18.17 -0.45 -2.84
N ALA A 27 -17.22 0.19 -3.49
CA ALA A 27 -16.23 1.05 -2.87
C ALA A 27 -16.34 2.42 -3.56
N GLU A 28 -17.31 3.21 -3.11
CA GLU A 28 -17.78 4.45 -3.76
C GLU A 28 -16.65 5.43 -4.11
N ASN A 29 -15.64 5.52 -3.23
CA ASN A 29 -14.50 6.44 -3.39
C ASN A 29 -13.41 5.89 -4.33
N GLY A 30 -13.59 4.67 -4.85
CA GLY A 30 -12.78 4.06 -5.88
C GLY A 30 -11.35 3.71 -5.46
N PRO A 31 -10.49 3.34 -6.43
CA PRO A 31 -9.10 3.01 -6.17
C PRO A 31 -8.26 4.25 -5.85
N LEU A 32 -7.25 4.07 -5.00
CA LEU A 32 -6.44 5.14 -4.43
C LEU A 32 -5.65 5.92 -5.47
N ASN A 33 -5.26 5.27 -6.58
CA ASN A 33 -4.56 5.94 -7.69
C ASN A 33 -5.33 7.13 -8.29
N LYS A 34 -6.66 7.21 -8.13
CA LYS A 34 -7.47 8.36 -8.55
C LYS A 34 -7.25 9.60 -7.68
N TRP A 35 -6.89 9.43 -6.42
CA TRP A 35 -6.67 10.50 -5.45
C TRP A 35 -5.37 11.29 -5.68
N GLY A 36 -4.56 10.86 -6.66
CA GLY A 36 -3.41 11.63 -7.18
C GLY A 36 -3.68 12.36 -8.49
N SER A 37 -4.80 12.11 -9.18
CA SER A 37 -5.06 12.72 -10.48
C SER A 37 -5.77 14.07 -10.28
N ALA A 38 -5.28 15.13 -10.92
CA ALA A 38 -5.92 16.45 -10.93
C ALA A 38 -7.28 16.47 -11.69
N THR A 39 -7.80 15.30 -12.06
CA THR A 39 -8.91 15.14 -13.01
C THR A 39 -10.00 14.26 -12.43
N THR A 40 -10.54 14.63 -11.28
CA THR A 40 -11.90 14.20 -10.92
C THR A 40 -12.86 15.18 -11.58
N ILE A 41 -13.30 14.87 -12.80
CA ILE A 41 -14.43 15.58 -13.42
C ILE A 41 -15.68 15.09 -12.69
N ASN A 42 -16.05 15.76 -11.60
CA ASN A 42 -17.39 15.58 -11.05
C ASN A 42 -18.39 16.07 -12.08
N GLY A 43 -19.23 15.16 -12.56
CA GLY A 43 -20.35 15.48 -13.44
C GLY A 43 -21.20 16.59 -12.83
N SER A 44 -21.50 17.60 -13.64
CA SER A 44 -22.46 18.68 -13.39
C SER A 44 -22.18 19.63 -12.22
N ASN A 45 -20.94 20.13 -12.08
CA ASN A 45 -20.61 21.53 -11.73
C ASN A 45 -19.08 21.67 -11.77
N GLY A 46 -18.55 22.47 -12.72
CA GLY A 46 -17.14 22.56 -13.10
C GLY A 46 -16.16 23.12 -12.05
N SER A 47 -16.14 22.53 -10.86
CA SER A 47 -15.12 22.75 -9.83
C SER A 47 -14.17 21.55 -9.82
N SER A 48 -12.97 21.74 -10.37
CA SER A 48 -11.85 20.82 -10.21
C SER A 48 -11.42 20.83 -8.75
N THR A 49 -11.98 19.94 -7.94
CA THR A 49 -11.51 19.73 -6.57
C THR A 49 -10.32 18.77 -6.62
N SER A 50 -9.15 19.28 -6.24
CA SER A 50 -7.98 18.48 -5.90
C SER A 50 -8.37 17.53 -4.77
N SER A 51 -8.71 16.28 -5.07
CA SER A 51 -9.02 15.27 -4.06
C SER A 51 -7.74 14.62 -3.56
N SER A 52 -6.88 15.40 -2.91
CA SER A 52 -5.69 14.87 -2.25
C SER A 52 -6.02 14.30 -0.87
N LEU A 53 -5.30 13.25 -0.48
CA LEU A 53 -5.44 12.64 0.83
C LEU A 53 -4.63 13.42 1.86
N SER A 54 -5.25 13.68 3.00
CA SER A 54 -4.55 14.28 4.14
C SER A 54 -3.47 13.35 4.72
N TRP A 55 -2.47 13.86 5.44
CA TRP A 55 -1.47 13.04 6.14
C TRP A 55 -2.12 12.01 7.06
N LYS A 56 -3.09 12.45 7.87
CA LYS A 56 -3.87 11.58 8.75
C LYS A 56 -4.56 10.45 7.98
N MET A 57 -5.10 10.77 6.80
CA MET A 57 -5.76 9.79 5.94
C MET A 57 -4.75 8.81 5.32
N ARG A 58 -3.59 9.28 4.87
CA ARG A 58 -2.50 8.43 4.35
C ARG A 58 -2.00 7.45 5.42
N LEU A 59 -1.81 7.92 6.65
CA LEU A 59 -1.43 7.07 7.79
C LEU A 59 -2.51 6.04 8.12
N LYS A 60 -3.79 6.45 8.12
CA LYS A 60 -4.94 5.54 8.28
C LYS A 60 -4.93 4.44 7.23
N VAL A 61 -4.77 4.80 5.95
CA VAL A 61 -4.73 3.85 4.83
C VAL A 61 -3.58 2.86 5.00
N ALA A 62 -2.36 3.33 5.28
CA ALA A 62 -1.21 2.46 5.50
C ALA A 62 -1.48 1.45 6.62
N LYS A 63 -2.01 1.90 7.76
CA LYS A 63 -2.35 1.05 8.90
C LYS A 63 -3.41 0.00 8.54
N GLU A 64 -4.46 0.41 7.83
CA GLU A 64 -5.57 -0.47 7.44
C GLU A 64 -5.14 -1.55 6.44
N ILE A 65 -4.28 -1.21 5.49
CA ILE A 65 -3.70 -2.18 4.56
C ILE A 65 -2.68 -3.08 5.25
N ALA A 66 -1.88 -2.58 6.19
CA ALA A 66 -1.00 -3.40 7.02
C ALA A 66 -1.77 -4.45 7.84
N ASN A 67 -2.96 -4.08 8.35
CA ASN A 67 -3.85 -5.03 9.03
C ASN A 67 -4.38 -6.10 8.08
N ALA A 68 -4.78 -5.73 6.86
CA ALA A 68 -5.23 -6.69 5.85
C ALA A 68 -4.12 -7.70 5.53
N LEU A 69 -2.89 -7.23 5.27
CA LEU A 69 -1.75 -8.09 4.98
C LEU A 69 -1.37 -8.99 6.17
N THR A 70 -1.40 -8.44 7.38
CA THR A 70 -1.19 -9.24 8.61
C THR A 70 -2.21 -10.37 8.69
N TYR A 71 -3.49 -10.09 8.40
CA TYR A 71 -4.53 -11.12 8.37
C TYR A 71 -4.23 -12.20 7.34
N LEU A 72 -3.83 -11.83 6.11
CA LEU A 72 -3.47 -12.81 5.07
C LEU A 72 -2.29 -13.70 5.47
N HIS A 73 -1.28 -13.14 6.13
CA HIS A 73 -0.06 -13.85 6.52
C HIS A 73 -0.24 -14.73 7.76
N THR A 74 -1.20 -14.43 8.64
CA THR A 74 -1.25 -15.04 9.99
C THR A 74 -2.56 -15.73 10.36
N ALA A 75 -3.67 -15.42 9.70
CA ALA A 75 -4.99 -15.93 10.11
C ALA A 75 -5.32 -17.32 9.53
N PHE A 76 -4.48 -17.84 8.65
CA PHE A 76 -4.67 -19.12 7.97
C PHE A 76 -3.54 -20.10 8.31
N SER A 77 -3.79 -21.40 8.16
CA SER A 77 -2.76 -22.43 8.39
C SER A 77 -1.57 -22.31 7.44
N ARG A 78 -1.77 -21.70 6.27
CA ARG A 78 -0.73 -21.37 5.30
C ARG A 78 -0.85 -19.89 4.95
N PRO A 79 0.25 -19.12 4.99
CA PRO A 79 0.24 -17.72 4.61
C PRO A 79 -0.28 -17.54 3.18
N ILE A 80 -1.14 -16.55 2.98
CA ILE A 80 -1.59 -16.10 1.67
C ILE A 80 -0.76 -14.87 1.29
N ILE A 81 0.00 -14.95 0.20
CA ILE A 81 0.86 -13.89 -0.30
C ILE A 81 0.14 -13.18 -1.45
N HIS A 82 -0.07 -11.87 -1.33
CA HIS A 82 -0.88 -11.08 -2.26
C HIS A 82 -0.20 -10.85 -3.61
N ARG A 83 1.09 -10.50 -3.60
CA ARG A 83 1.98 -10.21 -4.74
C ARG A 83 1.66 -8.99 -5.62
N ASN A 84 0.48 -8.36 -5.48
CA ASN A 84 0.12 -7.17 -6.26
C ASN A 84 -0.30 -5.94 -5.44
N ILE A 85 0.45 -5.59 -4.39
CA ILE A 85 0.13 -4.43 -3.55
C ILE A 85 0.62 -3.14 -4.22
N ASN A 86 -0.30 -2.26 -4.58
CA ASN A 86 -0.02 -0.96 -5.18
C ASN A 86 -1.24 0.00 -5.00
N PRO A 87 -1.16 1.28 -5.39
CA PRO A 87 -2.30 2.20 -5.26
C PRO A 87 -3.56 1.83 -6.07
N GLN A 88 -3.45 1.00 -7.12
CA GLN A 88 -4.60 0.53 -7.91
C GLN A 88 -5.32 -0.63 -7.22
N SER A 89 -4.60 -1.43 -6.42
CA SER A 89 -5.14 -2.56 -5.67
C SER A 89 -5.78 -2.15 -4.33
N VAL A 90 -5.72 -0.86 -3.95
CA VAL A 90 -6.30 -0.32 -2.71
C VAL A 90 -7.47 0.58 -3.04
N PHE A 91 -8.64 0.26 -2.51
CA PHE A 91 -9.87 1.03 -2.65
C PHE A 91 -10.22 1.76 -1.36
N LEU A 92 -10.99 2.83 -1.48
CA LEU A 92 -11.65 3.49 -0.36
C LEU A 92 -13.16 3.26 -0.48
N ASP A 93 -13.79 2.81 0.61
CA ASP A 93 -15.25 2.81 0.71
C ASP A 93 -15.78 4.21 1.07
N LYS A 94 -17.10 4.35 1.16
CA LYS A 94 -17.80 5.62 1.51
C LYS A 94 -17.30 6.26 2.81
N ASP A 95 -16.90 5.45 3.78
CA ASP A 95 -16.41 5.87 5.10
C ASP A 95 -14.88 6.04 5.12
N HIS A 96 -14.28 6.07 3.92
CA HIS A 96 -12.85 6.21 3.70
C HIS A 96 -12.06 5.09 4.39
N VAL A 97 -12.62 3.89 4.52
CA VAL A 97 -11.91 2.71 5.01
C VAL A 97 -11.18 2.07 3.82
N ALA A 98 -9.90 1.79 4.00
CA ALA A 98 -9.07 1.17 2.99
C ALA A 98 -9.40 -0.33 2.85
N LYS A 99 -9.54 -0.76 1.59
CA LYS A 99 -9.89 -2.11 1.17
C LYS A 99 -8.85 -2.64 0.20
N LEU A 100 -8.11 -3.67 0.59
CA LEU A 100 -7.21 -4.40 -0.30
C LEU A 100 -8.01 -5.25 -1.28
N SER A 101 -7.66 -5.20 -2.56
CA SER A 101 -8.32 -5.88 -3.67
C SER A 101 -7.28 -6.51 -4.61
N ASP A 102 -7.75 -7.17 -5.67
CA ASP A 102 -6.92 -7.81 -6.70
C ASP A 102 -6.06 -8.98 -6.20
N PHE A 103 -6.75 -10.01 -5.70
CA PHE A 103 -6.15 -11.27 -5.28
C PHE A 103 -5.82 -12.22 -6.45
N SER A 104 -5.87 -11.74 -7.70
CA SER A 104 -5.71 -12.58 -8.90
C SER A 104 -4.33 -13.25 -8.97
N LEU A 105 -3.30 -12.61 -8.41
CA LEU A 105 -1.94 -13.12 -8.34
C LEU A 105 -1.63 -13.81 -7.02
N SER A 106 -2.57 -13.91 -6.07
CA SER A 106 -2.28 -14.41 -4.73
C SER A 106 -1.99 -15.91 -4.73
N ILE A 107 -1.05 -16.34 -3.89
CA ILE A 107 -0.68 -17.75 -3.70
C ILE A 107 -0.53 -18.10 -2.23
N THR A 108 -0.56 -19.40 -1.92
CA THR A 108 -0.23 -19.92 -0.59
C THR A 108 1.12 -20.61 -0.58
N ILE A 109 1.89 -20.43 0.49
CA ILE A 109 3.09 -21.25 0.73
C ILE A 109 2.66 -22.71 0.90
N PRO A 110 3.28 -23.70 0.22
CA PRO A 110 2.96 -25.11 0.41
C PRO A 110 3.17 -25.56 1.86
N GLU A 111 2.43 -26.60 2.27
CA GLU A 111 2.53 -27.12 3.64
C GLU A 111 3.95 -27.63 3.94
N GLY A 112 4.48 -27.29 5.11
CA GLY A 112 5.83 -27.67 5.53
C GLY A 112 6.97 -26.91 4.84
N GLN A 113 6.66 -25.93 3.98
CA GLN A 113 7.67 -25.12 3.30
C GLN A 113 7.76 -23.71 3.89
N THR A 114 8.90 -23.05 3.65
CA THR A 114 9.16 -21.66 4.07
C THR A 114 8.93 -20.65 2.94
N HIS A 115 8.75 -21.13 1.71
CA HIS A 115 8.55 -20.33 0.51
C HIS A 115 7.78 -21.13 -0.53
N ALA A 116 7.21 -20.44 -1.51
CA ALA A 116 6.72 -21.04 -2.75
C ALA A 116 7.69 -20.72 -3.88
N GLU A 117 7.90 -21.63 -4.83
CA GLU A 117 8.60 -21.34 -6.07
C GLU A 117 7.57 -21.02 -7.17
N ASP A 118 7.67 -19.84 -7.78
CA ASP A 118 6.72 -19.39 -8.81
C ASP A 118 7.36 -18.39 -9.78
N ALA A 119 6.77 -18.21 -10.96
CA ALA A 119 7.18 -17.20 -11.94
C ALA A 119 7.13 -15.80 -11.34
N VAL A 120 8.05 -14.93 -11.74
CA VAL A 120 8.11 -13.54 -11.27
C VAL A 120 6.95 -12.76 -11.90
N ILE A 121 5.95 -12.46 -11.08
CA ILE A 121 4.75 -11.70 -11.47
C ILE A 121 4.47 -10.59 -10.46
N GLY A 122 3.78 -9.55 -10.90
CA GLY A 122 3.40 -8.39 -10.08
C GLY A 122 3.59 -7.08 -10.84
N THR A 123 3.26 -5.98 -10.17
CA THR A 123 3.42 -4.64 -10.76
C THR A 123 4.89 -4.20 -10.73
N PHE A 124 5.43 -3.80 -11.87
CA PHE A 124 6.79 -3.27 -12.00
C PHE A 124 7.05 -2.14 -11.00
N GLY A 125 8.22 -2.12 -10.37
CA GLY A 125 8.56 -1.19 -9.28
C GLY A 125 8.10 -1.62 -7.88
N PHE A 126 7.12 -2.52 -7.77
CA PHE A 126 6.63 -3.09 -6.49
C PHE A 126 7.12 -4.51 -6.23
N VAL A 127 7.66 -5.21 -7.24
CA VAL A 127 8.16 -6.58 -7.08
C VAL A 127 9.46 -6.58 -6.28
N ALA A 128 9.54 -7.46 -5.29
CA ALA A 128 10.69 -7.57 -4.41
C ALA A 128 11.94 -8.09 -5.15
N PRO A 129 13.12 -7.49 -4.96
CA PRO A 129 14.33 -7.83 -5.73
C PRO A 129 14.81 -9.25 -5.46
N ASP A 130 14.73 -9.73 -4.22
CA ASP A 130 15.05 -11.11 -3.85
C ASP A 130 14.12 -12.12 -4.52
N TYR A 131 12.82 -11.82 -4.67
CA TYR A 131 11.90 -12.64 -5.44
C TYR A 131 12.27 -12.66 -6.93
N VAL A 132 12.61 -11.51 -7.53
CA VAL A 132 13.08 -11.44 -8.93
C VAL A 132 14.30 -12.34 -9.14
N LEU A 133 15.24 -12.33 -8.20
CA LEU A 133 16.50 -13.06 -8.30
C LEU A 133 16.34 -14.57 -8.04
N THR A 134 15.53 -14.96 -7.05
CA THR A 134 15.47 -16.34 -6.55
C THR A 134 14.25 -17.12 -7.05
N ARG A 135 13.21 -16.43 -7.51
CA ARG A 135 11.86 -16.98 -7.77
C ARG A 135 11.16 -17.57 -6.55
N PHE A 136 11.70 -17.34 -5.36
CA PHE A 136 11.09 -17.74 -4.11
C PHE A 136 10.17 -16.64 -3.59
N VAL A 137 8.93 -16.99 -3.37
CA VAL A 137 7.90 -16.13 -2.79
C VAL A 137 7.75 -16.46 -1.32
N THR A 138 7.93 -15.43 -0.49
CA THR A 138 7.63 -15.45 0.95
C THR A 138 6.73 -14.28 1.29
N GLU A 139 6.21 -14.23 2.50
CA GLU A 139 5.45 -13.09 3.04
C GLU A 139 6.26 -11.77 2.92
N LYS A 140 7.60 -11.86 2.89
CA LYS A 140 8.49 -10.71 2.74
C LYS A 140 8.40 -10.05 1.36
N ALA A 141 7.86 -10.73 0.34
CA ALA A 141 7.57 -10.11 -0.94
C ALA A 141 6.47 -9.04 -0.80
N ASP A 142 5.40 -9.36 -0.07
CA ASP A 142 4.33 -8.39 0.23
C ASP A 142 4.84 -7.24 1.11
N VAL A 143 5.73 -7.50 2.08
CA VAL A 143 6.34 -6.46 2.91
C VAL A 143 7.07 -5.43 2.06
N TYR A 144 7.83 -5.89 1.04
CA TYR A 144 8.51 -4.98 0.12
C TYR A 144 7.54 -4.14 -0.70
N SER A 145 6.53 -4.77 -1.33
CA SER A 145 5.51 -4.05 -2.09
C SER A 145 4.75 -3.06 -1.22
N PHE A 146 4.47 -3.41 0.04
CA PHE A 146 3.87 -2.51 1.02
C PHE A 146 4.78 -1.34 1.39
N GLY A 147 6.09 -1.57 1.56
CA GLY A 147 7.07 -0.50 1.76
C GLY A 147 7.11 0.48 0.59
N ARG A 148 7.08 -0.02 -0.66
CA ARG A 148 6.94 0.82 -1.85
C ARG A 148 5.63 1.61 -1.86
N PHE A 149 4.52 0.97 -1.48
CA PHE A 149 3.24 1.65 -1.32
C PHE A 149 3.29 2.77 -0.27
N MET A 150 3.95 2.56 0.88
CA MET A 150 4.18 3.62 1.88
C MET A 150 4.99 4.78 1.32
N VAL A 151 6.05 4.51 0.53
CA VAL A 151 6.82 5.54 -0.16
C VAL A 151 5.94 6.38 -1.09
N ILE A 152 5.06 5.74 -1.87
CA ILE A 152 4.11 6.45 -2.73
C ILE A 152 3.15 7.33 -1.92
N LEU A 153 2.67 6.86 -0.77
CA LEU A 153 1.86 7.68 0.13
C LEU A 153 2.63 8.91 0.63
N LEU A 154 3.94 8.82 0.85
CA LEU A 154 4.75 9.96 1.29
C LEU A 154 4.97 11.00 0.18
N ILE A 155 5.39 10.56 -1.02
CA ILE A 155 5.80 11.47 -2.11
C ILE A 155 4.63 12.08 -2.89
N GLY A 156 3.44 11.50 -2.72
CA GLY A 156 2.22 11.90 -3.40
C GLY A 156 1.83 10.99 -4.56
N LEU A 157 0.53 10.69 -4.62
CA LEU A 157 -0.08 9.83 -5.64
C LEU A 157 -0.03 10.46 -7.05
N ARG A 158 0.14 11.79 -7.14
CA ARG A 158 0.27 12.55 -8.41
C ARG A 158 1.50 12.12 -9.20
N LYS A 159 2.66 12.11 -8.55
CA LYS A 159 3.98 11.82 -9.15
C LYS A 159 4.08 10.36 -9.62
N SER A 160 3.27 9.47 -9.05
CA SER A 160 3.26 8.03 -9.33
C SER A 160 2.61 7.64 -10.68
N THR A 161 1.68 8.44 -11.22
CA THR A 161 0.91 8.05 -12.41
C THR A 161 1.65 8.25 -13.74
N GLN A 162 2.68 9.11 -13.78
CA GLN A 162 3.41 9.41 -15.00
C GLN A 162 4.71 8.61 -15.17
N ASP A 163 5.25 7.99 -14.12
CA ASP A 163 6.64 7.50 -14.20
C ASP A 163 6.98 6.40 -13.19
N TYR A 164 6.42 5.19 -13.34
CA TYR A 164 7.01 3.99 -12.70
C TYR A 164 8.43 3.66 -13.23
N ASN A 165 8.93 4.43 -14.20
CA ASN A 165 10.05 4.05 -15.06
C ASN A 165 11.39 4.69 -14.72
N LEU A 166 11.51 5.73 -13.89
CA LEU A 166 12.76 6.52 -13.94
C LEU A 166 13.55 6.78 -12.67
N ARG A 167 13.09 6.46 -11.45
CA ARG A 167 13.96 6.44 -10.26
C ARG A 167 13.44 5.41 -9.25
N PRO A 168 14.30 4.62 -8.58
CA PRO A 168 13.88 3.96 -7.35
C PRO A 168 13.51 5.08 -6.38
N GLU A 169 12.23 5.31 -6.12
CA GLU A 169 11.80 6.35 -5.17
C GLU A 169 12.41 6.11 -3.77
N THR A 170 12.84 4.87 -3.51
CA THR A 170 13.65 4.49 -2.36
C THR A 170 15.02 5.17 -2.34
N GLN A 171 15.70 5.38 -3.48
CA GLN A 171 16.95 6.15 -3.55
C GLN A 171 16.75 7.64 -3.25
N LEU A 172 15.55 8.19 -3.50
CA LEU A 172 15.23 9.56 -3.09
C LEU A 172 15.22 9.66 -1.56
N ILE A 173 14.70 8.63 -0.88
CA ILE A 173 14.55 8.59 0.59
C ILE A 173 15.83 8.12 1.30
N SER A 174 16.69 7.33 0.65
CA SER A 174 17.94 6.82 1.22
C SER A 174 19.14 7.78 1.13
N GLY A 175 19.03 8.91 0.42
CA GLY A 175 20.09 9.93 0.39
C GLY A 175 19.99 10.92 1.57
N ASP A 176 20.99 11.78 1.76
CA ASP A 176 21.01 12.89 2.75
C ASP A 176 19.94 13.98 2.50
N HIS A 177 18.89 13.67 1.74
CA HIS A 177 17.80 14.59 1.44
C HIS A 177 16.94 14.79 2.67
N LEU A 178 16.56 16.04 2.93
CA LEU A 178 15.62 16.34 4.00
C LEU A 178 14.26 15.72 3.68
N ILE A 179 13.61 15.11 4.68
CA ILE A 179 12.24 14.56 4.57
C ILE A 179 11.29 15.58 3.91
N THR A 180 11.45 16.86 4.22
CA THR A 180 10.65 17.98 3.70
C THR A 180 10.77 18.19 2.19
N GLU A 181 11.84 17.71 1.54
CA GLU A 181 12.03 17.83 0.09
C GLU A 181 11.31 16.72 -0.68
N ILE A 182 11.06 15.60 -0.03
CA ILE A 182 10.52 14.38 -0.66
C ILE A 182 9.02 14.24 -0.42
N VAL A 183 8.57 14.65 0.77
CA VAL A 183 7.16 14.59 1.18
C VAL A 183 6.30 15.45 0.25
N ASP A 184 5.12 14.93 -0.06
CA ASP A 184 4.10 15.61 -0.84
C ASP A 184 3.83 17.01 -0.26
N PRO A 185 3.96 18.10 -1.03
CA PRO A 185 3.68 19.44 -0.54
C PRO A 185 2.29 19.59 0.09
N GLU A 186 1.29 18.82 -0.36
CA GLU A 186 -0.06 18.86 0.22
C GLU A 186 -0.06 18.39 1.69
N ILE A 187 0.84 17.48 2.09
CA ILE A 187 1.03 17.07 3.49
C ILE A 187 1.56 18.23 4.35
N LEU A 188 2.39 19.11 3.76
CA LEU A 188 3.00 20.24 4.44
C LEU A 188 2.04 21.43 4.58
N GLU A 189 1.14 21.60 3.60
CA GLU A 189 0.17 22.69 3.55
C GLU A 189 -1.02 22.49 4.50
N GLU A 190 -1.34 21.24 4.88
CA GLU A 190 -2.42 20.91 5.83
C GLU A 190 -2.32 21.61 7.20
N GLY A 191 -1.11 21.97 7.63
CA GLY A 191 -0.83 22.65 8.91
C GLY A 191 -0.90 24.18 8.86
N GLY A 192 -1.35 24.78 7.75
CA GLY A 192 -1.28 26.24 7.57
C GLY A 192 0.15 26.73 7.25
N GLY A 193 0.97 25.87 6.65
CA GLY A 193 2.34 26.19 6.22
C GLY A 193 3.44 25.89 7.26
N SER A 194 3.13 25.16 8.34
CA SER A 194 4.13 24.69 9.30
C SER A 194 3.82 23.27 9.78
N ILE A 195 4.82 22.39 9.76
CA ILE A 195 4.73 21.01 10.28
C ILE A 195 4.84 21.09 11.82
N SER A 196 3.93 20.46 12.55
CA SER A 196 4.09 20.34 14.00
C SER A 196 5.24 19.39 14.34
N GLU A 197 5.90 19.57 15.49
CA GLU A 197 6.94 18.63 15.94
C GLU A 197 6.44 17.18 15.97
N GLU A 198 5.17 16.98 16.33
CA GLU A 198 4.52 15.68 16.31
C GLU A 198 4.42 15.09 14.90
N GLN A 199 3.92 15.87 13.94
CA GLN A 199 3.80 15.41 12.56
C GLN A 199 5.18 15.12 11.97
N GLN A 200 6.20 15.91 12.32
CA GLN A 200 7.58 15.66 11.92
C GLN A 200 8.10 14.32 12.45
N LEU A 201 7.87 14.02 13.74
CA LEU A 201 8.25 12.73 14.34
C LEU A 201 7.49 11.56 13.70
N GLN A 202 6.20 11.73 13.42
CA GLN A 202 5.40 10.72 12.72
C GLN A 202 5.94 10.44 11.32
N LEU A 203 6.23 11.50 10.55
CA LEU A 203 6.79 11.39 9.21
C LEU A 203 8.14 10.68 9.22
N GLN A 204 9.03 11.05 10.16
CA GLN A 204 10.33 10.39 10.31
C GLN A 204 10.19 8.91 10.63
N ALA A 205 9.39 8.54 11.63
CA ALA A 205 9.18 7.14 11.98
C ALA A 205 8.52 6.35 10.83
N PHE A 206 7.62 6.96 10.08
CA PHE A 206 6.98 6.35 8.91
C PHE A 206 7.98 6.11 7.77
N VAL A 207 8.87 7.06 7.50
CA VAL A 207 9.97 6.94 6.53
C VAL A 207 10.92 5.81 6.91
N GLU A 208 11.39 5.79 8.15
CA GLU A 208 12.30 4.75 8.65
C GLU A 208 11.68 3.34 8.57
N LEU A 209 10.37 3.23 8.86
CA LEU A 209 9.64 1.98 8.69
C LEU A 209 9.52 1.58 7.22
N ALA A 210 9.18 2.52 6.32
CA ALA A 210 9.10 2.26 4.89
C ALA A 210 10.45 1.77 4.34
N LEU A 211 11.56 2.40 4.74
CA LEU A 211 12.92 2.01 4.35
C LEU A 211 13.28 0.58 4.78
N ARG A 212 12.96 0.20 6.03
CA ARG A 212 13.15 -1.19 6.50
C ARG A 212 12.31 -2.20 5.72
N CYS A 213 11.10 -1.82 5.29
CA CYS A 213 10.24 -2.69 4.48
C CYS A 213 10.81 -2.93 3.07
N VAL A 214 11.55 -1.98 2.51
CA VAL A 214 12.12 -2.07 1.14
C VAL A 214 13.56 -2.57 1.08
N GLU A 215 14.08 -3.11 2.18
CA GLU A 215 15.40 -3.76 2.22
C GLU A 215 15.56 -4.81 1.10
N VAL A 216 16.75 -4.87 0.49
CA VAL A 216 17.00 -5.77 -0.66
C VAL A 216 16.86 -7.23 -0.24
N LYS A 217 17.38 -7.58 0.94
CA LYS A 217 17.27 -8.93 1.50
C LYS A 217 15.98 -9.09 2.28
N GLY A 218 15.14 -10.04 1.89
CA GLY A 218 13.87 -10.32 2.58
C GLY A 218 14.02 -10.66 4.07
N GLU A 219 15.15 -11.24 4.48
CA GLU A 219 15.42 -11.56 5.90
C GLU A 219 15.50 -10.31 6.79
N ASN A 220 16.00 -9.20 6.25
CA ASN A 220 16.12 -7.92 6.97
C ASN A 220 14.78 -7.18 7.11
N ARG A 221 13.80 -7.50 6.26
CA ARG A 221 12.48 -6.87 6.30
C ARG A 221 11.72 -7.31 7.57
N PRO A 222 10.97 -6.43 8.24
CA PRO A 222 10.10 -6.83 9.35
C PRO A 222 8.99 -7.78 8.88
N ARG A 223 8.29 -8.42 9.81
CA ARG A 223 7.03 -9.12 9.50
C ARG A 223 5.90 -8.11 9.44
N MET A 224 4.86 -8.37 8.64
CA MET A 224 3.72 -7.45 8.52
C MET A 224 3.02 -7.17 9.86
N ILE A 225 2.97 -8.14 10.78
CA ILE A 225 2.44 -7.91 12.14
C ILE A 225 3.25 -6.85 12.92
N ASP A 226 4.56 -6.82 12.73
CA ASP A 226 5.45 -5.87 13.41
C ASP A 226 5.30 -4.48 12.76
N VAL A 227 5.20 -4.43 11.42
CA VAL A 227 4.86 -3.21 10.66
C VAL A 227 3.53 -2.61 11.11
N ALA A 228 2.47 -3.41 11.22
CA ALA A 228 1.14 -2.96 11.64
C ALA A 228 1.15 -2.39 13.07
N LYS A 229 1.89 -3.03 14.00
CA LYS A 229 2.07 -2.53 15.38
C LYS A 229 2.82 -1.21 15.41
N GLU A 230 3.86 -1.06 14.61
CA GLU A 230 4.62 0.19 14.52
C GLU A 230 3.79 1.33 13.92
N LEU A 231 3.04 1.09 12.84
CA LEU A 231 2.09 2.07 12.29
C LEU A 231 1.03 2.49 13.32
N GLN A 232 0.54 1.56 14.13
CA GLN A 232 -0.38 1.88 15.22
C GLN A 232 0.28 2.75 16.29
N ARG A 233 1.57 2.56 16.59
CA ARG A 233 2.31 3.42 17.54
C ARG A 233 2.52 4.82 16.96
N ILE A 234 2.91 4.91 15.69
CA ILE A 234 3.09 6.19 14.98
C ILE A 234 1.80 7.02 15.05
N GLU A 235 0.64 6.40 14.80
CA GLU A 235 -0.66 7.07 14.92
C GLU A 235 -1.05 7.42 16.36
N LYS A 236 -0.63 6.62 17.34
CA LYS A 236 -1.02 6.76 18.76
C LYS A 236 -0.07 7.60 19.62
N SER A 237 1.08 8.05 19.12
CA SER A 237 1.98 8.98 19.83
C SER A 237 1.33 10.36 20.14
N THR A 238 0.00 10.43 20.06
CA THR A 238 -0.92 11.55 20.20
C THR A 238 -1.77 11.44 21.48
N VAL A 239 -1.37 10.66 22.50
CA VAL A 239 -2.04 10.63 23.82
C VAL A 239 -1.03 10.73 24.96
#